data_AF-A0AA95MZE9-F1
#
_entry.id   AF-A0AA95MZE9-F1
#
_cell.length_a   1.000
_cell.length_b   1.000
_cell.length_c   1.000
_cell.angle_alpha   90.00
_cell.angle_beta   90.00
_cell.angle_gamma   90.00
#
_symmetry.space_group_name_H-M   'P 1'
#
loop_
_entity.id
_entity.type
_entity.pdbx_description
1 polymer ?
#
loop_
_entity_poly.entity_id
_entity_poly.type
_entity_poly.pdbx_seq_one_letter_code
_entity_poly.pdbx_strand_id
1 'polypeptide(L)'
;MAQVINDKEYLNTLAVEAQKKQKQVTQILINIENEIKASKAKKKRYLEMLAEKQITHGEYREVADENQGRINELNIKRSGLEAALRHDEFLGRIENLRNTINRFLPLEDITEEMLHHFVERIEVDKSGIPKITYRFSILP
;
A
#
# COMPACT_ATOMS: atom_id res chain seq x y z
N MET A 1 24.73 -16.74 -11.96
CA MET A 1 25.25 -15.56 -11.25
C MET A 1 24.05 -14.79 -10.69
N ALA A 2 23.57 -15.19 -9.51
CA ALA A 2 22.57 -14.43 -8.78
C ALA A 2 23.29 -13.20 -8.24
N GLN A 3 23.18 -12.07 -8.97
CA GLN A 3 23.68 -10.79 -8.50
C GLN A 3 22.94 -10.51 -7.20
N VAL A 4 23.71 -10.57 -6.12
CA VAL A 4 23.28 -10.69 -4.74
C VAL A 4 22.20 -9.65 -4.44
N ILE A 5 21.08 -10.08 -3.86
CA ILE A 5 19.96 -9.26 -3.33
C ILE A 5 20.43 -8.32 -2.17
N ASN A 6 21.74 -8.13 -2.04
CA ASN A 6 22.45 -7.47 -0.96
C ASN A 6 23.04 -6.10 -1.36
N ASP A 7 22.70 -5.57 -2.53
CA ASP A 7 22.97 -4.15 -2.75
C ASP A 7 22.08 -3.37 -1.76
N LYS A 8 22.66 -2.97 -0.63
CA LYS A 8 22.06 -2.03 0.31
C LYS A 8 21.55 -0.80 -0.44
N GLU A 9 22.23 -0.41 -1.51
CA GLU A 9 21.77 0.60 -2.46
C GLU A 9 20.46 0.23 -3.15
N TYR A 10 20.31 -1.00 -3.65
CA TYR A 10 19.06 -1.48 -4.24
C TYR A 10 17.90 -1.49 -3.24
N LEU A 11 18.10 -1.98 -2.02
CA LEU A 11 17.06 -1.95 -0.99
C LEU A 11 16.71 -0.52 -0.55
N ASN A 12 17.69 0.36 -0.48
CA ASN A 12 17.45 1.78 -0.16
C ASN A 12 16.71 2.50 -1.31
N THR A 13 17.08 2.24 -2.57
CA THR A 13 16.39 2.84 -3.72
C THR A 13 14.93 2.38 -3.79
N LEU A 14 14.67 1.08 -3.55
CA LEU A 14 13.31 0.53 -3.47
C LEU A 14 12.49 1.21 -2.36
N ALA A 15 13.08 1.40 -1.17
CA ALA A 15 12.43 2.07 -0.05
C ALA A 15 12.12 3.55 -0.36
N VAL A 16 13.07 4.26 -0.98
CA VAL A 16 12.88 5.66 -1.39
C VAL A 16 11.80 5.79 -2.47
N GLU A 17 11.77 4.90 -3.46
CA GLU A 17 10.73 4.89 -4.49
C GLU A 17 9.35 4.61 -3.91
N ALA A 18 9.24 3.64 -3.00
CA ALA A 18 7.99 3.33 -2.32
C ALA A 18 7.50 4.53 -1.49
N GLN A 19 8.39 5.18 -0.73
CA GLN A 19 8.06 6.38 0.03
C GLN A 19 7.64 7.55 -0.88
N LYS A 20 8.29 7.72 -2.03
CA LYS A 20 7.93 8.75 -3.01
C LYS A 20 6.54 8.50 -3.59
N LYS A 21 6.22 7.26 -3.97
CA LYS A 21 4.88 6.88 -4.44
C LYS A 21 3.83 7.11 -3.36
N GLN A 22 4.12 6.73 -2.11
CA GLN A 22 3.21 6.99 -0.99
C GLN A 22 2.93 8.48 -0.81
N LYS A 23 3.97 9.34 -0.81
CA LYS A 23 3.81 10.79 -0.75
C LYS A 23 2.97 11.35 -1.91
N GLN A 24 3.18 10.86 -3.13
CA GLN A 24 2.39 11.26 -4.30
C GLN A 24 0.91 10.90 -4.14
N VAL A 25 0.60 9.68 -3.70
CA VAL A 25 -0.78 9.25 -3.46
C VAL A 25 -1.44 10.07 -2.36
N THR A 26 -0.73 10.34 -1.26
CA THR A 26 -1.24 11.21 -0.18
C THR A 26 -1.52 12.62 -0.68
N GLN A 27 -0.66 13.19 -1.52
CA GLN A 27 -0.89 14.51 -2.11
C GLN A 27 -2.12 14.53 -3.02
N ILE A 28 -2.32 13.47 -3.82
CA ILE A 28 -3.52 13.31 -4.66
C ILE A 28 -4.77 13.25 -3.79
N LEU A 29 -4.75 12.51 -2.66
CA LEU A 29 -5.87 12.45 -1.72
C LEU A 29 -6.20 13.82 -1.13
N ILE A 30 -5.19 14.59 -0.71
CA ILE A 30 -5.38 15.97 -0.20
C ILE A 30 -6.03 16.85 -1.26
N ASN A 31 -5.57 16.76 -2.51
CA ASN A 31 -6.13 17.55 -3.61
C ASN A 31 -7.60 17.18 -3.86
N ILE A 32 -7.93 15.89 -3.89
CA ILE A 32 -9.32 15.40 -4.03
C ILE A 32 -10.19 15.92 -2.88
N GLU A 33 -9.69 15.92 -1.65
CA GLU A 33 -10.44 16.43 -0.49
C GLU A 33 -10.72 17.94 -0.61
N ASN A 34 -9.74 18.71 -1.06
CA ASN A 34 -9.89 20.14 -1.32
C ASN A 34 -10.91 20.42 -2.44
N GLU A 35 -10.90 19.63 -3.52
CA GLU A 35 -11.90 19.72 -4.59
C GLU A 35 -13.32 19.41 -4.09
N ILE A 36 -13.47 18.40 -3.23
CA ILE A 36 -14.76 18.08 -2.59
C ILE A 36 -15.22 19.25 -1.70
N LYS A 37 -14.31 19.85 -0.90
CA LYS A 37 -14.63 21.02 -0.07
C LYS A 37 -15.05 22.22 -0.91
N ALA A 38 -14.34 22.51 -2.00
CA ALA A 38 -14.70 23.57 -2.93
C ALA A 38 -16.07 23.32 -3.58
N SER A 39 -16.35 22.09 -4.01
CA SER A 39 -17.64 21.69 -4.60
C SER A 39 -18.80 21.83 -3.61
N LYS A 40 -18.58 21.49 -2.33
CA LYS A 40 -19.56 21.72 -1.26
C LYS A 40 -19.80 23.20 -0.99
N ALA A 41 -18.74 24.01 -0.97
CA ALA A 41 -18.86 25.47 -0.82
C ALA A 41 -19.61 26.10 -2.00
N LYS A 42 -19.35 25.62 -3.22
CA LYS A 42 -20.09 26.01 -4.42
C LYS A 42 -21.59 25.71 -4.26
N LYS A 43 -21.96 24.49 -3.84
CA LYS A 43 -23.37 24.13 -3.56
C LYS A 43 -24.06 25.07 -2.57
N LYS A 44 -23.34 25.47 -1.51
CA LYS A 44 -23.85 26.45 -0.52
C LYS A 44 -24.12 27.81 -1.16
N ARG A 45 -23.20 28.32 -1.98
CA ARG A 45 -23.39 29.59 -2.70
C ARG A 45 -24.59 29.56 -3.64
N TYR A 46 -24.78 28.48 -4.41
CA TYR A 46 -25.96 28.37 -5.29
C TYR A 46 -27.27 28.32 -4.51
N LEU A 47 -27.28 27.72 -3.31
CA LEU A 47 -28.44 27.77 -2.42
C LEU A 47 -28.73 29.20 -1.94
N GLU A 48 -27.71 29.96 -1.59
CA GLU A 48 -27.83 31.37 -1.20
C GLU A 48 -28.38 32.22 -2.36
N MET A 49 -27.84 32.06 -3.58
CA MET A 49 -28.32 32.75 -4.78
C MET A 49 -29.77 32.41 -5.13
N LEU A 50 -30.19 31.16 -4.90
CA LEU A 50 -31.59 30.74 -5.08
C LEU A 50 -32.51 31.41 -4.05
N ALA A 51 -32.07 31.49 -2.78
CA ALA A 51 -32.82 32.14 -1.72
C ALA A 51 -32.98 33.65 -1.98
N GLU A 52 -31.96 34.29 -2.55
CA GLU A 52 -31.97 35.69 -3.00
C GLU A 52 -32.73 35.91 -4.31
N LYS A 53 -33.30 34.85 -4.91
CA LYS A 53 -34.00 34.86 -6.21
C LYS A 53 -33.14 35.36 -7.38
N GLN A 54 -31.82 35.26 -7.26
CA GLN A 54 -30.88 35.61 -8.34
C GLN A 54 -30.83 34.55 -9.44
N ILE A 55 -31.18 33.31 -9.10
CA ILE A 55 -31.27 32.18 -10.03
C ILE A 55 -32.62 31.49 -9.88
N THR A 56 -33.06 30.82 -10.94
CA THR A 56 -34.27 30.00 -10.94
C THR A 56 -34.02 28.63 -10.31
N HIS A 57 -35.11 27.97 -9.91
CA HIS A 57 -35.06 26.58 -9.45
C HIS A 57 -34.50 25.62 -10.52
N GLY A 58 -34.74 25.91 -11.80
CA GLY A 58 -34.24 25.12 -12.93
C GLY A 58 -32.72 25.18 -13.03
N GLU A 59 -32.18 26.41 -13.05
CA GLU A 59 -30.72 26.65 -13.07
C GLU A 59 -30.03 26.07 -11.84
N TYR A 60 -30.65 26.18 -10.66
CA TYR A 60 -30.15 25.55 -9.45
C TYR A 60 -30.07 24.02 -9.58
N ARG A 61 -31.14 23.38 -10.07
CA ARG A 61 -31.20 21.92 -10.19
C ARG A 61 -30.11 21.39 -11.12
N GLU A 62 -29.94 22.02 -12.28
CA GLU A 62 -28.95 21.60 -13.28
C GLU A 62 -27.52 21.65 -12.71
N VAL A 63 -27.16 22.77 -12.07
CA VAL A 63 -25.83 22.92 -11.44
C VAL A 63 -25.67 22.01 -10.22
N ALA A 64 -26.73 21.80 -9.44
CA ALA A 64 -26.69 20.93 -8.26
C ALA A 64 -26.47 19.47 -8.65
N ASP A 65 -27.12 19.00 -9.72
CA ASP A 65 -27.01 17.64 -10.22
C ASP A 65 -25.62 17.39 -10.82
N GLU A 66 -25.10 18.31 -11.63
CA GLU A 66 -23.73 18.24 -12.17
C GLU A 66 -22.69 18.20 -11.05
N ASN A 67 -22.81 19.11 -10.07
CA ASN A 67 -21.89 19.19 -8.94
C ASN A 67 -21.97 17.94 -8.05
N GLN A 68 -23.16 17.36 -7.87
CA GLN A 68 -23.32 16.11 -7.13
C GLN A 68 -22.70 14.92 -7.87
N GLY A 69 -22.84 14.85 -9.20
CA GLY A 69 -22.15 13.87 -10.04
C GLY A 69 -20.63 13.93 -9.85
N ARG A 70 -20.06 15.14 -9.93
CA ARG A 70 -18.62 15.36 -9.74
C ARG A 70 -18.15 14.99 -8.33
N ILE A 71 -18.92 15.29 -7.28
CA ILE A 71 -18.61 14.88 -5.90
C ILE A 71 -18.60 13.35 -5.79
N ASN A 72 -19.54 12.66 -6.43
CA ASN A 72 -19.60 11.20 -6.39
C ASN A 72 -18.37 10.58 -7.08
N GLU A 73 -17.97 11.08 -8.25
CA GLU A 73 -16.76 10.64 -8.94
C GLU A 73 -15.50 10.82 -8.10
N LEU A 74 -15.36 11.99 -7.45
CA LEU A 74 -14.23 12.29 -6.56
C LEU A 74 -14.21 11.36 -5.34
N ASN A 75 -15.38 11.04 -4.76
CA ASN A 75 -15.49 10.09 -3.65
C ASN A 75 -15.11 8.66 -4.08
N ILE A 76 -15.53 8.22 -5.26
CA ILE A 76 -15.16 6.89 -5.81
C ILE A 76 -13.64 6.81 -5.98
N LYS A 77 -13.01 7.83 -6.60
CA LYS A 77 -11.56 7.90 -6.76
C LYS A 77 -10.84 7.89 -5.40
N ARG A 78 -11.33 8.65 -4.43
CA ARG A 78 -10.78 8.69 -3.07
C ARG A 78 -10.84 7.32 -2.41
N SER A 79 -12.00 6.68 -2.42
CA SER A 79 -12.20 5.37 -1.80
C SER A 79 -11.33 4.28 -2.44
N GLY A 80 -11.13 4.31 -3.76
CA GLY A 80 -10.21 3.41 -4.45
C GLY A 80 -8.75 3.60 -4.04
N LEU A 81 -8.29 4.84 -3.96
CA LEU A 81 -6.92 5.17 -3.52
C LEU A 81 -6.68 4.83 -2.05
N GLU A 82 -7.64 5.10 -1.17
CA GLU A 82 -7.57 4.72 0.24
C GLU A 82 -7.54 3.20 0.44
N ALA A 83 -8.31 2.45 -0.35
CA ALA A 83 -8.28 0.99 -0.30
C ALA A 83 -6.90 0.45 -0.73
N ALA A 84 -6.32 1.02 -1.79
CA ALA A 84 -4.97 0.67 -2.24
C ALA A 84 -3.90 0.98 -1.18
N LEU A 85 -3.99 2.14 -0.51
CA LEU A 85 -3.07 2.52 0.58
C LEU A 85 -3.21 1.64 1.82
N ARG A 86 -4.44 1.24 2.19
CA ARG A 86 -4.66 0.32 3.33
C ARG A 86 -4.11 -1.07 3.07
N HIS A 87 -4.01 -1.48 1.80
CA HIS A 87 -3.36 -2.73 1.40
C HIS A 87 -1.85 -2.63 1.25
N ASP A 88 -1.27 -1.43 1.38
CA ASP A 88 0.17 -1.21 1.23
C ASP A 88 0.92 -1.61 2.52
N GLU A 89 0.79 -2.88 2.91
CA GLU A 89 1.70 -3.59 3.82
C GLU A 89 3.13 -3.70 3.23
N PHE A 90 3.31 -3.28 1.98
CA PHE A 90 4.54 -3.41 1.21
C PHE A 90 5.74 -2.75 1.88
N LEU A 91 5.57 -1.56 2.46
CA LEU A 91 6.66 -0.89 3.19
C LEU A 91 7.08 -1.67 4.44
N GLY A 92 6.12 -2.16 5.22
CA GLY A 92 6.40 -3.01 6.39
C GLY A 92 7.02 -4.36 6.00
N ARG A 93 6.62 -4.93 4.86
CA ARG A 93 7.22 -6.15 4.31
C ARG A 93 8.65 -5.93 3.82
N ILE A 94 8.96 -4.77 3.21
CA ILE A 94 10.33 -4.40 2.83
C ILE A 94 11.21 -4.22 4.06
N GLU A 95 10.69 -3.56 5.11
CA GLU A 95 11.43 -3.35 6.35
C GLU A 95 11.73 -4.68 7.07
N ASN A 96 10.73 -5.57 7.14
CA ASN A 96 10.93 -6.93 7.65
C ASN A 96 11.97 -7.70 6.83
N LEU A 97 11.88 -7.67 5.49
CA LEU A 97 12.85 -8.30 4.61
C LEU A 97 14.27 -7.76 4.83
N ARG A 98 14.41 -6.44 4.95
CA ARG A 98 15.69 -5.78 5.25
C ARG A 98 16.26 -6.26 6.57
N ASN A 99 15.43 -6.38 7.61
CA ASN A 99 15.86 -6.86 8.92
C ASN A 99 16.27 -8.33 8.88
N THR A 100 15.51 -9.17 8.17
CA THR A 100 15.85 -10.58 7.92
C THR A 100 17.19 -10.70 7.21
N ILE A 101 17.41 -9.95 6.13
CA ILE A 101 18.67 -9.96 5.40
C ILE A 101 19.82 -9.49 6.30
N ASN A 102 19.69 -8.35 6.99
CA ASN A 102 20.74 -7.85 7.87
C ASN A 102 21.07 -8.79 9.05
N ARG A 103 20.11 -9.61 9.51
CA ARG A 103 20.36 -10.62 10.56
C ARG A 103 21.21 -11.78 10.05
N PHE A 104 20.97 -12.23 8.82
CA PHE A 104 21.56 -13.45 8.30
C PHE A 104 22.80 -13.24 7.42
N LEU A 105 23.00 -12.03 6.93
CA LEU A 105 24.07 -11.71 5.99
C LEU A 105 25.48 -11.49 6.59
N PRO A 106 25.66 -11.01 7.84
CA PRO A 106 27.00 -10.90 8.45
C PRO A 106 27.51 -12.22 9.04
N LEU A 107 26.73 -13.31 8.94
CA LEU A 107 27.14 -14.62 9.41
C LEU A 107 28.05 -15.26 8.35
N GLU A 108 29.36 -15.29 8.61
CA GLU A 108 30.33 -16.05 7.80
C GLU A 108 30.12 -17.57 7.96
N ASP A 109 29.51 -17.99 9.07
CA ASP A 109 29.22 -19.38 9.41
C ASP A 109 27.71 -19.65 9.51
N ILE A 110 27.31 -20.86 9.12
CA ILE A 110 25.94 -21.34 9.27
C ILE A 110 25.64 -21.54 10.75
N THR A 111 24.77 -20.69 11.32
CA THR A 111 24.29 -20.87 12.70
C THR A 111 23.15 -21.89 12.76
N GLU A 112 22.99 -22.54 13.92
CA GLU A 112 21.88 -23.47 14.18
C GLU A 112 20.51 -22.81 13.93
N GLU A 113 20.36 -21.54 14.30
CA GLU A 113 19.16 -20.74 14.04
C GLU A 113 18.85 -20.62 12.54
N MET A 114 19.87 -20.46 11.69
CA MET A 114 19.71 -20.42 10.24
C MET A 114 19.28 -21.77 9.69
N LEU A 115 19.90 -22.86 10.15
CA LEU A 115 19.50 -24.22 9.76
C LEU A 115 18.04 -24.48 10.11
N HIS A 116 17.62 -24.14 11.33
CA HIS A 116 16.23 -24.30 11.77
C HIS A 116 15.23 -23.49 10.93
N HIS A 117 15.62 -22.31 10.44
CA HIS A 117 14.76 -21.53 9.55
C HIS A 117 14.48 -22.25 8.22
N PHE A 118 15.48 -22.94 7.68
CA PHE A 118 15.34 -23.67 6.41
C PHE A 118 14.71 -25.05 6.55
N VAL A 119 14.56 -25.58 7.77
CA VAL A 119 13.85 -26.83 8.01
C VAL A 119 12.33 -26.58 7.93
N GLU A 120 11.66 -27.41 7.15
CA GLU A 120 10.21 -27.45 7.06
C GLU A 120 9.64 -28.43 8.08
N ARG A 121 10.18 -29.65 8.14
CA ARG A 121 9.80 -30.68 9.10
C ARG A 121 10.94 -31.66 9.35
N ILE A 122 10.93 -32.29 10.53
CA ILE A 122 11.81 -33.41 10.88
C ILE A 122 10.92 -34.61 11.18
N GLU A 123 11.08 -35.68 10.41
CA GLU A 123 10.40 -36.96 10.63
C GLU A 123 11.40 -37.94 11.24
N VAL A 124 10.96 -38.76 12.20
CA VAL A 124 11.80 -39.82 12.78
C VAL A 124 11.16 -41.16 12.44
N ASP A 125 11.91 -42.03 11.78
CA ASP A 125 11.42 -43.35 11.40
C ASP A 125 11.33 -44.30 12.61
N LYS A 126 10.77 -45.50 12.39
CA LYS A 126 10.63 -46.54 13.43
C LYS A 126 11.97 -47.07 13.93
N SER A 127 13.07 -46.78 13.23
CA SER A 127 14.44 -47.16 13.56
C SER A 127 15.22 -46.04 14.26
N GLY A 128 14.59 -44.89 14.49
CA GLY A 128 15.20 -43.73 15.15
C GLY A 128 16.05 -42.86 14.24
N ILE A 129 15.98 -43.04 12.91
CA ILE A 129 16.74 -42.25 11.94
C ILE A 129 15.94 -40.98 11.59
N PRO A 130 16.50 -39.77 11.78
CA PRO A 130 15.84 -38.53 11.42
C PRO A 130 15.93 -38.24 9.92
N LYS A 131 14.80 -37.94 9.29
CA LYS A 131 14.67 -37.40 7.94
C LYS A 131 14.28 -35.93 8.00
N ILE A 132 15.19 -35.05 7.59
CA ILE A 132 14.97 -33.60 7.58
C ILE A 132 14.47 -33.19 6.19
N THR A 133 13.33 -32.50 6.15
CA THR A 133 12.78 -31.89 4.93
C THR A 133 13.06 -30.39 4.97
N TYR A 134 13.67 -29.86 3.92
CA TYR A 134 14.05 -28.46 3.84
C TYR A 134 13.06 -27.68 2.97
N ARG A 135 12.79 -26.41 3.30
CA ARG A 135 11.83 -25.56 2.58
C ARG A 135 12.20 -25.30 1.11
N PHE A 136 13.45 -25.55 0.74
CA PHE A 136 13.96 -25.39 -0.62
C PHE A 136 14.06 -26.72 -1.38
N SER A 137 13.74 -27.88 -0.76
CA SER A 137 13.73 -29.14 -1.49
C SER A 137 12.48 -29.24 -2.35
N ILE A 138 12.67 -29.37 -3.66
CA ILE A 138 11.60 -29.54 -4.67
C ILE A 138 11.02 -30.97 -4.62
N LEU A 139 11.54 -31.83 -3.75
CA LEU A 139 11.10 -33.21 -3.58
C LEU A 139 10.46 -33.39 -2.19
N PRO A 140 9.29 -34.05 -2.10
CA PRO A 140 8.57 -34.30 -0.86
C PRO A 140 9.23 -35.31 0.09
#